data_AF-A0A840ZS01-F1
#
_entry.id   AF-A0A840ZS01-F1
#
_cell.length_a   1.000
_cell.length_b   1.000
_cell.length_c   1.000
_cell.angle_alpha   90.00
_cell.angle_beta   90.00
_cell.angle_gamma   90.00
#
_symmetry.space_group_name_H-M   'P 1'
#
loop_
_entity.id
_entity.type
_entity.pdbx_description
1 polymer ?
#
loop_
_entity_poly.entity_id
_entity_poly.type
_entity_poly.pdbx_seq_one_letter_code
_entity_poly.pdbx_strand_id
1 'polypeptide(L)'
;MAMHVPAIEASVTASRLRVGPRALLVAATFLAAGAVLAIDDGAAKASVEADLARVLQFMAALKLAFAACALGVSWWRLARPAEGWRGIAYVAGPPLSVGGGLLMLSLAHPGLAAIGVHAGLAAVIAAALTDKAFFADRQRA
;
A
#
# COMPACT_ATOMS: atom_id res chain seq x y z
N MET A 1 52.22 -38.97 6.38
CA MET A 1 51.98 -38.37 5.05
C MET A 1 50.57 -37.76 5.10
N ALA A 2 50.46 -36.50 5.53
CA ALA A 2 49.19 -35.84 5.78
C ALA A 2 48.70 -35.16 4.50
N MET A 3 47.50 -35.53 4.06
CA MET A 3 46.88 -35.01 2.84
C MET A 3 46.22 -33.66 3.17
N HIS A 4 46.81 -32.58 2.69
CA HIS A 4 46.24 -31.24 2.85
C HIS A 4 45.16 -31.04 1.78
N VAL A 5 43.91 -31.24 2.14
CA VAL A 5 42.76 -30.88 1.29
C VAL A 5 42.52 -29.38 1.47
N PRO A 6 42.60 -28.55 0.40
CA PRO A 6 42.26 -27.15 0.52
C PRO A 6 40.74 -27.03 0.67
N ALA A 7 40.29 -26.49 1.80
CA ALA A 7 38.92 -26.08 1.96
C ALA A 7 38.66 -24.90 1.00
N ILE A 8 37.89 -25.16 -0.05
CA ILE A 8 37.35 -24.10 -0.90
C ILE A 8 36.28 -23.40 -0.04
N GLU A 9 36.64 -22.28 0.57
CA GLU A 9 35.68 -21.36 1.17
C GLU A 9 34.81 -20.77 0.05
N ALA A 10 33.72 -21.46 -0.26
CA ALA A 10 32.68 -20.90 -1.10
C ALA A 10 32.09 -19.68 -0.37
N SER A 11 32.47 -18.49 -0.81
CA SER A 11 31.80 -17.25 -0.45
C SER A 11 30.36 -17.32 -0.98
N VAL A 12 29.46 -17.85 -0.15
CA VAL A 12 28.01 -17.69 -0.35
C VAL A 12 27.66 -16.26 0.05
N THR A 13 28.09 -15.30 -0.76
CA THR A 13 27.55 -13.95 -0.71
C THR A 13 26.15 -14.02 -1.31
N ALA A 14 25.19 -14.42 -0.48
CA ALA A 14 23.78 -14.29 -0.81
C ALA A 14 23.50 -12.81 -1.08
N SER A 15 23.43 -12.46 -2.36
CA SER A 15 22.97 -11.17 -2.84
C SER A 15 21.55 -10.97 -2.33
N ARG A 16 21.39 -10.29 -1.18
CA ARG A 16 20.08 -9.84 -0.73
C ARG A 16 19.61 -8.83 -1.77
N LEU A 17 18.63 -9.23 -2.59
CA LEU A 17 17.88 -8.33 -3.46
C LEU A 17 17.44 -7.12 -2.62
N ARG A 18 18.10 -5.97 -2.84
CA ARG A 18 17.69 -4.71 -2.22
C ARG A 18 16.44 -4.23 -2.95
N VAL A 19 15.28 -4.70 -2.54
CA VAL A 19 14.00 -4.20 -3.07
C VAL A 19 13.83 -2.76 -2.61
N GLY A 20 13.83 -1.82 -3.55
CA GLY A 20 13.62 -0.41 -3.24
C GLY A 20 12.20 -0.15 -2.69
N PRO A 21 12.00 0.91 -1.89
CA PRO A 21 10.71 1.19 -1.25
C PRO A 21 9.57 1.42 -2.25
N ARG A 22 9.87 1.94 -3.44
CA ARG A 22 8.89 2.08 -4.54
C ARG A 22 8.43 0.73 -5.10
N ALA A 23 9.34 -0.23 -5.22
CA ALA A 23 9.00 -1.57 -5.66
C ALA A 23 8.14 -2.28 -4.61
N LEU A 24 8.46 -2.10 -3.31
CA LEU A 24 7.63 -2.60 -2.22
C LEU A 24 6.22 -1.99 -2.24
N LEU A 25 6.11 -0.67 -2.43
CA LEU A 25 4.82 0.00 -2.55
C LEU A 25 3.97 -0.61 -3.68
N VAL A 26 4.54 -0.72 -4.88
CA VAL A 26 3.83 -1.28 -6.05
C VAL A 26 3.45 -2.74 -5.83
N ALA A 27 4.39 -3.57 -5.35
CA ALA A 27 4.13 -4.97 -5.05
C ALA A 27 3.03 -5.13 -4.01
N ALA A 28 3.05 -4.35 -2.94
CA ALA A 28 2.02 -4.36 -1.90
C ALA A 28 0.67 -3.89 -2.45
N THR A 29 0.62 -2.87 -3.30
CA THR A 29 -0.63 -2.42 -3.93
C THR A 29 -1.23 -3.50 -4.83
N PHE A 30 -0.42 -4.13 -5.68
CA PHE A 30 -0.89 -5.24 -6.53
C PHE A 30 -1.34 -6.44 -5.69
N LEU A 31 -0.61 -6.77 -4.63
CA LEU A 31 -0.98 -7.86 -3.73
C LEU A 31 -2.30 -7.57 -3.01
N ALA A 32 -2.49 -6.35 -2.51
CA ALA A 32 -3.74 -5.95 -1.86
C ALA A 32 -4.93 -5.99 -2.84
N ALA A 33 -4.74 -5.49 -4.07
CA ALA A 33 -5.77 -5.55 -5.09
C ALA A 33 -6.08 -6.99 -5.51
N GLY A 34 -5.05 -7.81 -5.76
CA GLY A 34 -5.20 -9.21 -6.11
C GLY A 34 -5.86 -10.03 -5.01
N ALA A 35 -5.54 -9.76 -3.74
CA ALA A 35 -6.17 -10.43 -2.59
C ALA A 35 -7.66 -10.13 -2.52
N VAL A 36 -8.08 -8.88 -2.75
CA VAL A 36 -9.51 -8.52 -2.80
C VAL A 36 -10.22 -9.23 -3.96
N LEU A 37 -9.62 -9.25 -5.14
CA LEU A 37 -10.20 -9.95 -6.30
C LEU A 37 -10.27 -11.47 -6.12
N ALA A 38 -9.37 -12.06 -5.33
CA ALA A 38 -9.36 -13.50 -5.06
C ALA A 38 -10.43 -13.93 -4.05
N ILE A 39 -10.92 -13.01 -3.21
CA ILE A 39 -11.96 -13.29 -2.20
C ILE A 39 -13.35 -12.79 -2.61
N ASP A 40 -13.46 -11.96 -3.65
CA ASP A 40 -14.74 -11.51 -4.19
C ASP A 40 -15.39 -12.66 -4.98
N ASP A 41 -16.20 -13.45 -4.29
CA ASP A 41 -16.95 -14.57 -4.84
C ASP A 41 -18.23 -14.14 -5.58
N GLY A 42 -18.54 -12.83 -5.60
CA GLY A 42 -19.69 -12.24 -6.30
C GLY A 42 -21.07 -12.70 -5.79
N ALA A 43 -21.10 -13.67 -4.88
CA ALA A 43 -22.26 -14.39 -4.42
C ALA A 43 -22.90 -13.74 -3.18
N ALA A 44 -22.12 -13.00 -2.38
CA ALA A 44 -22.57 -12.34 -1.15
C ALA A 44 -22.76 -10.82 -1.34
N LYS A 45 -23.63 -10.41 -2.26
CA LYS A 45 -24.13 -9.03 -2.24
C LYS A 45 -25.19 -8.93 -1.16
N ALA A 46 -24.93 -8.13 -0.12
CA ALA A 46 -25.97 -7.71 0.81
C ALA A 46 -27.19 -7.24 0.00
N SER A 47 -28.40 -7.61 0.42
CA SER A 47 -29.64 -7.20 -0.24
C SER A 47 -29.82 -5.70 -0.04
N VAL A 48 -29.19 -4.92 -0.91
CA VAL A 48 -29.20 -3.46 -0.91
C VAL A 48 -30.01 -3.03 -2.12
N GLU A 49 -30.90 -2.07 -1.94
CA GLU A 49 -31.66 -1.49 -3.05
C GLU A 49 -30.70 -0.96 -4.12
N ALA A 50 -31.07 -1.13 -5.39
CA ALA A 50 -30.19 -0.81 -6.51
C ALA A 50 -29.68 0.65 -6.49
N ASP A 51 -30.52 1.59 -6.06
CA ASP A 51 -30.13 3.00 -5.97
C ASP A 51 -29.16 3.26 -4.81
N LEU A 52 -29.38 2.63 -3.66
CA LEU A 52 -28.45 2.71 -2.54
C LEU A 52 -27.10 2.08 -2.90
N ALA A 53 -27.11 0.93 -3.58
CA ALA A 53 -25.89 0.28 -4.07
C ALA A 53 -25.10 1.21 -5.01
N ARG A 54 -25.76 1.90 -5.94
CA ARG A 54 -25.12 2.87 -6.85
C ARG A 54 -24.47 4.03 -6.08
N VAL A 55 -25.17 4.59 -5.09
CA VAL A 55 -24.62 5.68 -4.25
C VAL A 55 -23.41 5.20 -3.46
N LEU A 56 -23.47 4.00 -2.88
CA LEU A 56 -22.35 3.42 -2.14
C LEU A 56 -21.16 3.14 -3.04
N GLN A 57 -21.39 2.63 -4.26
CA GLN A 57 -20.34 2.42 -5.26
C GLN A 57 -19.72 3.72 -5.73
N PHE A 58 -20.52 4.78 -5.93
CA PHE A 58 -20.00 6.11 -6.24
C PHE A 58 -19.12 6.66 -5.11
N MET A 59 -19.57 6.54 -3.86
CA MET A 59 -18.78 6.92 -2.68
C MET A 59 -17.50 6.08 -2.53
N ALA A 60 -17.55 4.79 -2.88
CA ALA A 60 -16.39 3.92 -2.91
C ALA A 60 -15.39 4.34 -4.00
N ALA A 61 -15.87 4.71 -5.19
CA ALA A 61 -15.04 5.22 -6.27
C ALA A 61 -14.31 6.51 -5.87
N LEU A 62 -14.99 7.44 -5.18
CA LEU A 62 -14.34 8.65 -4.63
C LEU A 62 -13.25 8.29 -3.61
N LYS A 63 -13.50 7.31 -2.73
CA LYS A 63 -12.49 6.81 -1.78
C LYS A 63 -11.28 6.19 -2.51
N LEU A 64 -11.52 5.46 -3.59
CA LEU A 64 -10.47 4.90 -4.43
C LEU A 64 -9.64 6.00 -5.10
N ALA A 65 -10.27 7.11 -5.52
CA ALA A 65 -9.56 8.27 -6.04
C ALA A 65 -8.63 8.89 -4.97
N PHE A 66 -9.07 9.01 -3.72
CA PHE A 66 -8.20 9.43 -2.62
C PHE A 66 -7.05 8.44 -2.36
N ALA A 67 -7.31 7.13 -2.45
CA ALA A 67 -6.27 6.12 -2.34
C ALA A 67 -5.24 6.23 -3.48
N ALA A 68 -5.68 6.54 -4.71
CA ALA A 68 -4.80 6.79 -5.85
C ALA A 68 -3.94 8.06 -5.65
N CYS A 69 -4.52 9.13 -5.10
CA CYS A 69 -3.75 10.31 -4.69
C CYS A 69 -2.70 9.97 -3.63
N ALA A 70 -3.07 9.19 -2.60
CA ALA A 70 -2.15 8.74 -1.56
C ALA A 70 -1.01 7.87 -2.14
N LEU A 71 -1.31 7.02 -3.12
CA LEU A 71 -0.34 6.23 -3.86
C LEU A 71 0.63 7.13 -4.64
N GLY A 72 0.11 8.11 -5.37
CA GLY A 72 0.93 9.08 -6.13
C GLY A 72 1.84 9.91 -5.23
N VAL A 73 1.31 10.42 -4.10
CA VAL A 73 2.07 11.15 -3.09
C VAL A 73 3.18 10.27 -2.50
N SER A 74 2.86 9.03 -2.14
CA SER A 74 3.82 8.09 -1.56
C SER A 74 4.89 7.69 -2.59
N TRP A 75 4.51 7.47 -3.84
CA TRP A 75 5.44 7.21 -4.94
C TRP A 75 6.44 8.35 -5.15
N TRP A 76 5.94 9.58 -5.18
CA TRP A 76 6.77 10.78 -5.25
C TRP A 76 7.69 10.88 -4.04
N ARG A 77 7.15 10.71 -2.83
CA ARG A 77 7.92 10.89 -1.59
C ARG A 77 9.00 9.84 -1.39
N LEU A 78 8.74 8.58 -1.77
CA LEU A 78 9.69 7.48 -1.69
C LEU A 78 10.81 7.55 -2.74
N ALA A 79 10.86 8.61 -3.57
CA ALA A 79 12.06 8.94 -4.35
C ALA A 79 13.26 9.25 -3.46
N ARG A 80 12.97 9.73 -2.24
CA ARG A 80 13.94 10.18 -1.24
C ARG A 80 13.82 9.25 -0.03
N PRO A 81 14.91 8.97 0.70
CA PRO A 81 14.82 8.16 1.91
C PRO A 81 13.80 8.77 2.89
N ALA A 82 12.91 7.92 3.40
CA ALA A 82 11.96 8.25 4.46
C ALA A 82 12.31 7.38 5.65
N GLU A 83 12.66 8.00 6.78
CA GLU A 83 13.16 7.29 7.95
C GLU A 83 12.03 6.87 8.90
N GLY A 84 12.30 5.79 9.65
CA GLY A 84 11.43 5.28 10.70
C GLY A 84 10.04 4.88 10.21
N TRP A 85 9.03 5.19 11.01
CA TRP A 85 7.64 4.78 10.77
C TRP A 85 7.02 5.42 9.51
N ARG A 86 7.57 6.54 9.02
CA ARG A 86 7.05 7.23 7.83
C ARG A 86 7.26 6.42 6.56
N GLY A 87 8.42 5.77 6.43
CA GLY A 87 8.70 4.87 5.31
C GLY A 87 7.67 3.73 5.26
N ILE A 88 7.35 3.15 6.43
CA ILE A 88 6.31 2.12 6.56
C ILE A 88 4.94 2.68 6.15
N ALA A 89 4.57 3.86 6.65
CA ALA A 89 3.28 4.49 6.34
C ALA A 89 3.12 4.80 4.84
N TYR A 90 4.15 5.31 4.17
CA TYR A 90 4.11 5.55 2.71
C TYR A 90 4.08 4.27 1.89
N VAL A 91 4.64 3.16 2.40
CA VAL A 91 4.61 1.86 1.69
C VAL A 91 3.30 1.13 1.94
N ALA A 92 2.80 1.08 3.18
CA ALA A 92 1.65 0.27 3.58
C ALA A 92 0.30 1.02 3.49
N GLY A 93 0.31 2.33 3.68
CA GLY A 93 -0.90 3.15 3.69
C GLY A 93 -1.68 3.11 2.37
N PRO A 94 -1.06 3.37 1.20
CA PRO A 94 -1.77 3.32 -0.07
C PRO A 94 -2.34 1.93 -0.42
N PRO A 95 -1.59 0.81 -0.30
CA PRO A 95 -2.16 -0.53 -0.48
C PRO A 95 -3.36 -0.82 0.40
N LEU A 96 -3.32 -0.47 1.70
CA LEU A 96 -4.46 -0.64 2.60
C LEU A 96 -5.67 0.17 2.14
N SER A 97 -5.45 1.41 1.70
CA SER A 97 -6.52 2.28 1.24
C SER A 97 -7.14 1.80 -0.08
N VAL A 98 -6.30 1.34 -1.02
CA VAL A 98 -6.74 0.71 -2.28
C VAL A 98 -7.52 -0.56 -2.01
N GLY A 99 -6.98 -1.47 -1.19
CA GLY A 99 -7.66 -2.72 -0.83
C GLY A 99 -9.00 -2.46 -0.15
N GLY A 100 -9.05 -1.53 0.80
CA GLY A 100 -10.30 -1.11 1.44
C GLY A 100 -11.29 -0.52 0.44
N GLY A 101 -10.85 0.31 -0.50
CA GLY A 101 -11.70 0.92 -1.52
C GLY A 101 -12.26 -0.10 -2.52
N LEU A 102 -11.44 -1.08 -2.94
CA LEU A 102 -11.87 -2.19 -3.79
C LEU A 102 -12.88 -3.09 -3.05
N LEU A 103 -12.60 -3.43 -1.79
CA LEU A 103 -13.52 -4.20 -0.97
C LEU A 103 -14.85 -3.47 -0.77
N MET A 104 -14.82 -2.13 -0.66
CA MET A 104 -16.02 -1.30 -0.58
C MET A 104 -16.91 -1.42 -1.83
N LEU A 105 -16.33 -1.63 -3.02
CA LEU A 105 -17.09 -1.80 -4.27
C LEU A 105 -17.89 -3.11 -4.30
N SER A 106 -17.40 -4.15 -3.62
CA SER A 106 -18.11 -5.43 -3.50
C SER A 106 -19.35 -5.35 -2.60
N LEU A 107 -19.40 -4.37 -1.69
CA LEU A 107 -20.39 -4.23 -0.62
C LEU A 107 -20.45 -5.41 0.38
N ALA A 108 -19.54 -6.38 0.30
CA ALA A 108 -19.56 -7.59 1.13
C ALA A 108 -19.15 -7.33 2.60
N HIS A 109 -18.14 -6.47 2.81
CA HIS A 109 -17.56 -6.23 4.14
C HIS A 109 -17.35 -4.73 4.42
N PRO A 110 -18.42 -3.94 4.63
CA PRO A 110 -18.33 -2.49 4.73
C PRO A 110 -17.46 -2.00 5.91
N GLY A 111 -17.47 -2.70 7.04
CA GLY A 111 -16.65 -2.36 8.20
C GLY A 111 -15.15 -2.50 7.93
N LEU A 112 -14.73 -3.63 7.36
CA LEU A 112 -13.33 -3.88 6.99
C LEU A 112 -12.87 -2.93 5.88
N ALA A 113 -13.74 -2.69 4.90
CA ALA A 113 -13.49 -1.74 3.82
C ALA A 113 -13.22 -0.33 4.36
N ALA A 114 -14.08 0.16 5.27
CA ALA A 114 -13.92 1.46 5.90
C ALA A 114 -12.60 1.56 6.70
N ILE A 115 -12.29 0.55 7.51
CA ILE A 115 -11.02 0.51 8.27
C ILE A 115 -9.83 0.58 7.31
N GLY A 116 -9.81 -0.23 6.24
CA GLY A 116 -8.73 -0.23 5.25
C GLY A 116 -8.54 1.14 4.59
N VAL A 117 -9.63 1.74 4.10
CA VAL A 117 -9.59 3.08 3.47
C VAL A 117 -9.05 4.13 4.44
N HIS A 118 -9.67 4.24 5.61
CA HIS A 118 -9.40 5.33 6.53
C HIS A 118 -8.07 5.18 7.26
N ALA A 119 -7.74 3.99 7.75
CA ALA A 119 -6.45 3.75 8.40
C ALA A 119 -5.29 3.94 7.41
N GLY A 120 -5.44 3.45 6.17
CA GLY A 120 -4.45 3.64 5.12
C GLY A 120 -4.21 5.12 4.79
N LEU A 121 -5.28 5.88 4.59
CA LEU A 121 -5.18 7.31 4.29
C LEU A 121 -4.66 8.12 5.48
N ALA A 122 -5.13 7.83 6.69
CA ALA A 122 -4.68 8.49 7.92
C ALA A 122 -3.18 8.27 8.15
N ALA A 123 -2.65 7.07 7.88
CA ALA A 123 -1.21 6.79 7.99
C ALA A 123 -0.39 7.67 7.03
N VAL A 124 -0.82 7.81 5.77
CA VAL A 124 -0.13 8.66 4.78
C VAL A 124 -0.19 10.13 5.18
N ILE A 125 -1.35 10.62 5.62
CA ILE A 125 -1.50 12.01 6.08
C ILE A 125 -0.62 12.28 7.30
N ALA A 126 -0.65 11.40 8.31
CA ALA A 126 0.18 11.54 9.50
C ALA A 126 1.68 11.52 9.15
N ALA A 127 2.10 10.65 8.23
CA ALA A 127 3.47 10.63 7.74
C ALA A 127 3.83 11.96 7.08
N ALA A 128 3.00 12.45 6.14
CA ALA A 128 3.22 13.70 5.43
C ALA A 128 3.29 14.92 6.36
N LEU A 129 2.39 15.01 7.34
CA LEU A 129 2.34 16.14 8.28
C LEU A 129 3.55 16.20 9.20
N THR A 130 4.16 15.06 9.52
CA THR A 130 5.34 15.02 10.39
C THR A 130 6.66 15.09 9.60
N ASP A 131 6.61 14.86 8.29
CA ASP A 131 7.77 14.76 7.43
C ASP A 131 8.30 16.12 6.96
N LYS A 132 9.37 16.61 7.59
CA LYS A 132 10.02 17.87 7.21
C LYS A 132 10.46 17.89 5.75
N ALA A 133 10.92 16.75 5.21
CA ALA A 133 11.37 16.66 3.82
C ALA A 133 10.21 16.76 2.82
N PHE A 134 8.97 16.59 3.27
CA PHE A 134 7.76 16.78 2.46
C PHE A 134 7.54 18.26 2.09
N PHE A 135 7.96 19.18 2.96
CA PHE A 135 7.78 20.62 2.77
C PHE A 135 9.04 21.36 2.31
N ALA A 136 10.20 20.69 2.30
CA ALA A 136 11.49 21.31 2.02
C ALA A 136 11.57 22.01 0.65
N ASP A 137 10.86 21.51 -0.37
CA ASP A 137 10.84 22.11 -1.71
C ASP A 137 10.09 23.46 -1.74
N ARG A 138 9.19 23.72 -0.78
CA ARG A 138 8.45 24.99 -0.65
C ARG A 138 9.24 26.10 0.05
N GLN A 139 10.32 25.76 0.76
CA GLN A 139 11.15 26.76 1.47
C GLN A 139 12.25 27.38 0.60
N ARG A 140 12.44 26.88 -0.63
CA ARG A 140 13.47 27.34 -1.57
C ARG A 140 12.92 28.19 -2.73
N ALA A 141 11.60 28.39 -2.78
CA ALA A 141 10.90 29.20 -3.78
C ALA A 141 10.36 30.47 -3.11
#